data_AF-A0A2W5VF98-F1
#
_entry.id   AF-A0A2W5VF98-F1
#
_cell.length_a   1.000
_cell.length_b   1.000
_cell.length_c   1.000
_cell.angle_alpha   90.00
_cell.angle_beta   90.00
_cell.angle_gamma   90.00
#
_symmetry.space_group_name_H-M   'P 1'
#
loop_
_entity.id
_entity.type
_entity.pdbx_description
1 polymer ?
#
loop_
_entity_poly.entity_id
_entity_poly.type
_entity_poly.pdbx_seq_one_letter_code
_entity_poly.pdbx_strand_id
1 'polypeptide(L)'
;MSDDALPLPTFAPDARVCGNCKLWRPHSIEGAKGWVGNCRMQPNRGLFVPSAPICNVFAPRGEVTVTAPEPAKRPRALQSVSPVVRRPPTDPNATVDFEGDTMTRAELMELFLEASGLADVPLAGKWEGGTLRLIPADASLQPKDIPIESLFHKVVMVRDRLRTLEQKINGHPRLTDAEKVEMQQYVTRTYGSLTTFNVLFKEKSDQFVGQKED
;
A
#
# COMPACT_ATOMS: atom_id res chain seq x y z
N MET A 1 21.71 63.11 11.78
CA MET A 1 22.06 62.21 12.90
C MET A 1 22.40 60.89 12.27
N SER A 2 23.69 60.56 12.30
CA SER A 2 24.32 59.55 11.47
C SER A 2 23.84 58.15 11.86
N ASP A 3 23.21 57.43 10.93
CA ASP A 3 22.96 55.99 11.01
C ASP A 3 24.30 55.25 10.90
N ASP A 4 25.03 55.20 12.01
CA ASP A 4 26.27 54.42 12.15
C ASP A 4 25.88 52.95 12.39
N ALA A 5 25.34 52.31 11.34
CA ALA A 5 24.95 50.91 11.39
C ALA A 5 26.22 50.06 11.53
N LEU A 6 26.41 49.45 12.72
CA LEU A 6 27.51 48.53 12.97
C LEU A 6 27.58 47.47 11.86
N PRO A 7 28.75 47.23 11.25
CA PRO A 7 28.86 46.23 10.19
C PRO A 7 28.42 44.86 10.71
N LEU A 8 27.79 44.07 9.84
CA LEU A 8 27.42 42.71 10.18
C LEU A 8 28.67 41.90 10.57
N PRO A 9 28.60 41.10 11.65
CA PRO A 9 29.72 40.28 12.05
C PRO A 9 30.07 39.28 10.95
N THR A 10 31.34 39.24 10.57
CA THR A 10 31.88 38.26 9.63
C THR A 10 32.33 37.03 10.40
N PHE A 11 32.01 35.85 9.86
CA PHE A 11 32.41 34.56 10.42
C PHE A 11 33.30 33.83 9.42
N ALA A 12 34.13 32.89 9.91
CA ALA A 12 34.93 32.03 9.04
C ALA A 12 34.02 31.28 8.04
N PRO A 13 34.42 31.11 6.77
CA PRO A 13 33.55 30.60 5.70
C PRO A 13 33.05 29.17 5.93
N ASP A 14 33.79 28.37 6.69
CA ASP A 14 33.47 26.99 7.09
C ASP A 14 32.61 26.90 8.36
N ALA A 15 32.42 28.02 9.08
CA ALA A 15 31.65 28.04 10.31
C ALA A 15 30.15 27.83 10.04
N ARG A 16 29.58 26.77 10.62
CA ARG A 16 28.14 26.42 10.55
C ARG A 16 27.29 27.25 11.50
N VAL A 17 27.38 28.57 11.38
CA VAL A 17 26.63 29.53 12.21
C VAL A 17 25.56 30.25 11.39
N CYS A 18 24.47 30.67 12.02
CA CYS A 18 23.35 31.30 11.31
C CYS A 18 23.75 32.54 10.49
N GLY A 19 24.77 33.31 10.90
CA GLY A 19 25.31 34.43 10.12
C GLY A 19 25.81 34.05 8.71
N ASN A 20 26.31 32.82 8.55
CA ASN A 20 26.77 32.28 7.26
C ASN A 20 25.68 31.53 6.49
N CYS A 21 24.47 31.42 7.05
CA CYS A 21 23.36 30.70 6.44
C CYS A 21 22.54 31.61 5.50
N LYS A 22 22.11 31.08 4.35
CA LYS A 22 21.21 31.81 3.41
C LYS A 22 19.80 32.03 3.96
N LEU A 23 19.41 31.28 4.99
CA LEU A 23 18.07 31.29 5.57
C LEU A 23 17.88 32.30 6.70
N TRP A 24 18.98 32.82 7.26
CA TRP A 24 18.96 33.81 8.34
C TRP A 24 19.05 35.22 7.77
N ARG A 25 18.22 36.13 8.28
CA ARG A 25 18.21 37.54 7.90
C ARG A 25 18.43 38.44 9.12
N PRO A 26 19.35 39.42 9.05
CA PRO A 26 19.51 40.39 10.11
C PRO A 26 18.24 41.25 10.20
N HIS A 27 17.83 41.57 11.43
CA HIS A 27 16.62 42.35 11.71
C HIS A 27 16.92 43.63 12.48
N SER A 28 17.63 43.52 13.60
CA SER A 28 17.92 44.66 14.48
C SER A 28 19.20 44.42 15.29
N ILE A 29 19.71 45.46 15.94
CA ILE A 29 20.83 45.37 16.88
C ILE A 29 20.25 45.44 18.29
N GLU A 30 20.44 44.40 19.10
CA GLU A 30 20.08 44.40 20.52
C GLU A 30 21.34 44.67 21.35
N GLY A 31 21.36 45.76 22.11
CA GLY A 31 22.54 46.33 22.78
C GLY A 31 23.62 45.32 23.21
N ALA A 32 23.34 44.44 24.17
CA ALA A 32 24.34 43.50 24.71
C ALA A 32 24.58 42.24 23.84
N LYS A 33 23.69 41.93 22.90
CA LYS A 33 23.74 40.70 22.08
C LYS A 33 24.24 40.96 20.65
N GLY A 34 24.40 42.23 20.27
CA GLY A 34 24.76 42.64 18.93
C GLY A 34 23.63 42.40 17.93
N TRP A 35 23.99 42.08 16.69
CA TRP A 35 23.01 41.78 15.65
C TRP A 35 22.12 40.59 16.04
N VAL A 36 20.81 40.75 15.85
CA VAL A 36 19.82 39.68 15.96
C VAL A 36 18.99 39.59 14.68
N GLY A 37 18.53 38.40 14.38
CA GLY A 37 17.83 38.11 13.15
C GLY A 37 16.95 36.87 13.24
N ASN A 38 16.08 36.70 12.26
CA ASN A 38 15.15 35.58 12.18
C ASN A 38 15.58 34.53 11.14
N CYS A 39 15.12 33.29 11.33
CA CYS A 39 15.31 32.21 10.37
C CYS A 39 14.02 31.95 9.58
N ARG A 40 14.11 31.93 8.24
CA ARG A 40 12.97 31.62 7.36
C ARG A 40 12.38 30.22 7.58
N MET A 41 13.20 29.25 7.97
CA MET A 41 12.77 27.87 8.25
C MET A 41 12.29 27.65 9.68
N GLN A 42 12.56 28.58 10.60
CA GLN A 42 12.15 28.50 12.01
C GLN A 42 11.47 29.81 12.43
N PRO A 43 10.27 30.11 11.92
CA PRO A 43 9.57 31.36 12.23
C PRO A 43 9.23 31.50 13.72
N ASN A 44 9.03 30.38 14.42
CA ASN A 44 8.67 30.37 15.85
C ASN A 44 9.87 30.62 16.79
N ARG A 45 11.10 30.67 16.27
CA ARG A 45 12.31 30.84 17.11
C ARG A 45 12.58 32.29 17.50
N GLY A 46 11.87 33.26 16.89
CA GLY A 46 12.05 34.68 17.17
C GLY A 46 13.39 35.23 16.65
N LEU A 47 13.82 36.35 17.24
CA LEU A 47 15.09 37.02 16.91
C LEU A 47 16.22 36.43 17.75
N PHE A 48 17.31 36.03 17.09
CA PHE A 48 18.46 35.43 17.77
C PHE A 48 19.78 35.82 17.10
N VAL A 49 20.88 35.62 17.85
CA VAL A 49 22.22 36.04 17.46
C VAL A 49 22.78 35.22 16.28
N PRO A 50 23.59 35.83 15.40
CA PRO A 50 24.14 35.16 14.21
C PRO A 50 25.14 34.03 14.55
N SER A 51 25.68 33.99 15.76
CA SER A 51 26.61 32.96 16.23
C SER A 51 25.97 31.63 16.63
N ALA A 52 24.64 31.47 16.52
CA ALA A 52 23.93 30.25 16.89
C ALA A 52 24.42 29.01 16.09
N PRO A 53 25.01 27.96 16.72
CA PRO A 53 25.84 26.98 16.00
C PRO A 53 25.18 25.63 15.68
N ILE A 54 23.85 25.47 15.72
CA ILE A 54 23.23 24.13 15.60
C ILE A 54 21.95 24.19 14.78
N CYS A 55 22.05 23.86 13.50
CA CYS A 55 20.92 23.72 12.59
C CYS A 55 21.18 22.61 11.58
N ASN A 56 20.31 21.60 11.57
CA ASN A 56 20.27 20.53 10.57
C ASN A 56 19.82 21.00 9.18
N VAL A 57 19.36 22.24 9.05
CA VAL A 57 18.94 22.88 7.80
C VAL A 57 19.90 24.02 7.40
N PHE A 58 21.12 24.04 7.96
CA PHE A 58 22.12 25.02 7.58
C PHE A 58 22.42 24.93 6.09
N ALA A 59 22.40 26.08 5.40
CA ALA A 59 22.70 26.16 3.99
C ALA A 59 23.70 27.31 3.75
N PRO A 60 24.96 27.01 3.38
CA PRO A 60 26.01 28.01 3.23
C PRO A 60 25.66 29.01 2.13
N ARG A 61 26.08 30.27 2.31
CA ARG A 61 26.00 31.29 1.25
C ARG A 61 27.13 31.03 0.24
N GLY A 62 26.79 30.78 -1.02
CA GLY A 62 27.77 30.70 -2.12
C GLY A 62 27.92 29.33 -2.79
N GLU A 63 27.38 28.25 -2.21
CA GLU A 63 27.31 26.96 -2.91
C GLU A 63 25.90 26.71 -3.42
N VAL A 64 25.82 26.48 -4.73
CA VAL A 64 24.63 25.94 -5.38
C VAL A 64 24.45 24.53 -4.85
N THR A 65 23.60 24.39 -3.83
CA THR A 65 23.05 23.09 -3.46
C THR A 65 22.39 22.53 -4.70
N VAL A 66 22.99 21.51 -5.31
CA VAL A 66 22.31 20.67 -6.30
C VAL A 66 21.08 20.14 -5.59
N THR A 67 19.93 20.70 -5.96
CA THR A 67 18.63 20.27 -5.45
C THR A 67 18.54 18.77 -5.74
N ALA A 68 18.27 17.96 -4.71
CA ALA A 68 17.85 16.58 -4.92
C ALA A 68 16.75 16.58 -5.99
N PRO A 69 16.75 15.63 -6.94
CA PRO A 69 15.74 15.59 -8.00
C PRO A 69 14.36 15.69 -7.36
N GLU A 70 13.63 16.73 -7.78
CA GLU A 70 12.28 16.99 -7.33
C GLU A 70 11.48 15.69 -7.48
N PRO A 71 10.82 15.17 -6.42
CA PRO A 71 9.95 14.01 -6.61
C PRO A 71 8.97 14.41 -7.70
N ALA A 72 8.97 13.64 -8.79
CA ALA A 72 8.28 13.99 -10.02
C ALA A 72 6.90 14.55 -9.66
N LYS A 73 6.70 15.85 -9.90
CA LYS A 73 5.37 16.45 -9.82
C LYS A 73 4.52 15.60 -10.72
N ARG A 74 3.60 14.81 -10.13
CA ARG A 74 2.57 14.12 -10.91
C ARG A 74 2.03 15.19 -11.86
N PRO A 75 2.06 14.98 -13.18
CA PRO A 75 1.51 15.96 -14.10
C PRO A 75 0.13 16.30 -13.57
N ARG A 76 -0.15 17.59 -13.38
CA ARG A 76 -1.51 18.04 -13.08
C ARG A 76 -2.36 17.38 -14.14
N ALA A 77 -3.21 16.45 -13.73
CA ALA A 77 -4.04 15.72 -14.68
C ALA A 77 -4.74 16.78 -15.51
N LEU A 78 -4.41 16.82 -16.81
CA LEU A 78 -5.20 17.60 -17.75
C LEU A 78 -6.63 17.14 -17.47
N GLN A 79 -7.49 18.05 -17.02
CA GLN A 79 -8.91 17.74 -16.98
C GLN A 79 -9.27 17.43 -18.43
N SER A 80 -9.45 16.13 -18.70
CA SER A 80 -9.88 15.71 -20.01
C SER A 80 -11.23 16.37 -20.24
N VAL A 81 -11.31 17.26 -21.22
CA VAL A 81 -12.59 17.73 -21.77
C VAL A 81 -13.19 16.62 -22.63
N SER A 82 -13.00 15.37 -22.23
CA SER A 82 -13.74 14.26 -22.77
C SER A 82 -15.18 14.46 -22.31
N PRO A 83 -16.17 14.34 -23.20
CA PRO A 83 -17.55 14.36 -22.76
C PRO A 83 -17.69 13.28 -21.69
N VAL A 84 -18.05 13.69 -20.47
CA VAL A 84 -18.45 12.75 -19.44
C VAL A 84 -19.70 12.08 -19.99
N VAL A 85 -19.53 10.91 -20.58
CA VAL A 85 -20.65 10.01 -20.89
C VAL A 85 -21.25 9.67 -19.54
N ARG A 86 -22.24 10.46 -19.12
CA ARG A 86 -23.12 10.12 -18.02
C ARG A 86 -23.87 8.88 -18.49
N ARG A 87 -23.31 7.71 -18.19
CA ARG A 87 -24.05 6.46 -18.32
C ARG A 87 -25.31 6.66 -17.46
N PRO A 88 -26.51 6.40 -18.00
CA PRO A 88 -27.71 6.38 -17.19
C PRO A 88 -27.45 5.49 -15.96
N PRO A 89 -28.05 5.78 -14.79
CA PRO A 89 -28.06 4.85 -13.68
C PRO A 89 -28.45 3.49 -14.25
N THR A 90 -27.53 2.54 -14.18
CA THR A 90 -27.75 1.27 -14.84
C THR A 90 -28.78 0.54 -13.99
N ASP A 91 -29.95 0.29 -14.55
CA ASP A 91 -31.02 -0.38 -13.82
C ASP A 91 -30.52 -1.76 -13.36
N PRO A 92 -30.46 -2.04 -12.06
CA PRO A 92 -30.02 -3.34 -11.54
C PRO A 92 -30.94 -4.49 -11.98
N ASN A 93 -32.18 -4.19 -12.38
CA ASN A 93 -33.15 -5.16 -12.89
C ASN A 93 -33.08 -5.37 -14.41
N ALA A 94 -32.12 -4.75 -15.11
CA ALA A 94 -31.95 -4.99 -16.53
C ALA A 94 -31.49 -6.44 -16.77
N THR A 95 -32.33 -7.22 -17.43
CA THR A 95 -32.01 -8.58 -17.91
C THR A 95 -31.01 -8.51 -19.04
N VAL A 96 -29.93 -9.27 -18.93
CA VAL A 96 -28.85 -9.35 -19.93
C VAL A 96 -28.85 -10.77 -20.48
N ASP A 97 -28.96 -10.91 -21.80
CA ASP A 97 -28.92 -12.22 -22.46
C ASP A 97 -27.47 -12.69 -22.57
N PHE A 98 -27.12 -13.75 -21.84
CA PHE A 98 -25.81 -14.38 -21.86
C PHE A 98 -25.98 -15.83 -22.28
N GLU A 99 -25.51 -16.17 -23.48
CA GLU A 99 -25.50 -17.55 -24.03
C GLU A 99 -26.84 -18.32 -23.87
N GLY A 100 -27.98 -17.63 -23.98
CA GLY A 100 -29.32 -18.24 -23.99
C GLY A 100 -30.00 -18.37 -22.63
N ASP A 101 -29.41 -17.82 -21.57
CA ASP A 101 -30.05 -17.69 -20.24
C ASP A 101 -30.21 -16.20 -19.91
N THR A 102 -31.45 -15.77 -19.64
CA THR A 102 -31.76 -14.39 -19.29
C THR A 102 -31.51 -14.17 -17.80
N MET A 103 -30.32 -13.71 -17.43
CA MET A 103 -29.94 -13.38 -16.05
C MET A 103 -29.94 -11.86 -15.85
N THR A 104 -30.26 -11.39 -14.65
CA THR A 104 -30.14 -9.96 -14.34
C THR A 104 -28.68 -9.56 -14.23
N ARG A 105 -28.38 -8.30 -14.55
CA ARG A 105 -27.03 -7.76 -14.45
C ARG A 105 -26.45 -7.85 -13.02
N ALA A 106 -27.30 -7.78 -12.00
CA ALA A 106 -26.91 -7.94 -10.60
C ALA A 106 -26.38 -9.35 -10.32
N GLU A 107 -27.10 -10.39 -10.78
CA GLU A 107 -26.70 -11.79 -10.63
C GLU A 107 -25.40 -12.10 -11.39
N LEU A 108 -25.24 -11.54 -12.59
CA LEU A 108 -23.99 -11.65 -13.36
C LEU A 108 -22.79 -11.00 -12.65
N MET A 109 -23.01 -9.85 -11.99
CA MET A 109 -21.97 -9.13 -11.27
C MET A 109 -21.64 -9.82 -9.94
N GLU A 110 -22.63 -10.40 -9.27
CA GLU A 110 -22.46 -11.25 -8.09
C GLU A 110 -21.68 -12.51 -8.44
N LEU A 111 -22.00 -13.17 -9.56
CA LEU A 111 -21.23 -14.30 -10.08
C LEU A 111 -19.79 -13.92 -10.40
N PHE A 112 -19.55 -12.70 -10.92
CA PHE A 112 -18.21 -12.19 -11.18
C PHE A 112 -17.44 -11.85 -9.89
N LEU A 113 -18.12 -11.28 -8.88
CA LEU A 113 -17.55 -10.96 -7.57
C LEU A 113 -17.19 -12.24 -6.80
N GLU A 114 -18.09 -13.22 -6.83
CA GLU A 114 -17.91 -14.54 -6.25
C GLU A 114 -16.81 -15.33 -7.01
N ALA A 115 -16.77 -15.25 -8.35
CA ALA A 115 -15.68 -15.80 -9.16
C ALA A 115 -14.35 -15.03 -9.00
N SER A 116 -14.39 -13.76 -8.57
CA SER A 116 -13.21 -12.95 -8.30
C SER A 116 -12.66 -13.09 -6.88
N GLY A 117 -13.33 -13.85 -5.99
CA GLY A 117 -12.84 -14.15 -4.64
C GLY A 117 -12.69 -12.91 -3.74
N LEU A 118 -13.59 -11.93 -3.87
CA LEU A 118 -13.58 -10.65 -3.12
C LEU A 118 -14.06 -10.77 -1.66
N ALA A 119 -14.02 -11.96 -1.07
CA ALA A 119 -13.89 -12.05 0.38
C ALA A 119 -12.45 -11.63 0.70
N ASP A 120 -12.27 -10.42 1.21
CA ASP A 120 -10.98 -9.91 1.66
C ASP A 120 -10.55 -10.68 2.92
N VAL A 121 -10.08 -11.91 2.72
CA VAL A 121 -9.59 -12.76 3.79
C VAL A 121 -8.23 -12.19 4.22
N PRO A 122 -8.06 -11.80 5.48
CA PRO A 122 -6.80 -11.21 5.92
C PRO A 122 -5.71 -12.28 6.06
N LEU A 123 -4.53 -11.98 5.49
CA LEU A 123 -3.30 -12.71 5.75
C LEU A 123 -2.90 -12.53 7.22
N ALA A 124 -2.34 -13.57 7.84
CA ALA A 124 -1.81 -13.45 9.19
C ALA A 124 -0.62 -12.45 9.21
N GLY A 125 -0.67 -11.48 10.11
CA GLY A 125 0.28 -10.34 10.13
C GLY A 125 1.77 -10.72 10.17
N LYS A 126 2.11 -11.92 10.66
CA LYS A 126 3.50 -12.44 10.65
C LYS A 126 4.05 -12.72 9.25
N TRP A 127 3.19 -12.77 8.22
CA TRP A 127 3.57 -13.01 6.83
C TRP A 127 3.39 -11.79 5.94
N GLU A 128 2.87 -10.66 6.44
CA GLU A 128 2.68 -9.46 5.61
C GLU A 128 4.02 -8.95 5.05
N GLY A 129 4.07 -8.67 3.73
CA GLY A 129 5.29 -8.25 3.03
C GLY A 129 6.33 -9.38 2.87
N GLY A 130 5.95 -10.62 3.15
CA GLY A 130 6.80 -11.79 3.02
C GLY A 130 6.99 -12.26 1.58
N THR A 131 8.03 -13.07 1.37
CA THR A 131 8.33 -13.68 0.07
C THR A 131 8.54 -15.17 0.24
N LEU A 132 7.86 -15.98 -0.57
CA LEU A 132 8.15 -17.40 -0.75
C LEU A 132 9.29 -17.57 -1.74
N ARG A 133 10.36 -18.24 -1.33
CA ARG A 133 11.50 -18.57 -2.20
C ARG A 133 11.52 -20.05 -2.53
N LEU A 134 11.32 -20.38 -3.80
CA LEU A 134 11.44 -21.74 -4.31
C LEU A 134 12.90 -21.99 -4.70
N ILE A 135 13.55 -22.90 -3.98
CA ILE A 135 14.95 -23.27 -4.21
C ILE A 135 14.98 -24.62 -4.93
N PRO A 136 15.45 -24.68 -6.19
CA PRO A 136 15.65 -25.94 -6.89
C PRO A 136 16.69 -26.81 -6.17
N ALA A 137 16.52 -28.14 -6.26
CA ALA A 137 17.54 -29.07 -5.76
C ALA A 137 18.85 -29.00 -6.57
N ASP A 138 18.75 -28.61 -7.85
CA ASP A 138 19.89 -28.34 -8.72
C ASP A 138 20.43 -26.93 -8.47
N ALA A 139 21.66 -26.84 -7.97
CA ALA A 139 22.33 -25.58 -7.65
C ALA A 139 22.68 -24.73 -8.88
N SER A 140 22.56 -25.28 -10.10
CA SER A 140 22.74 -24.51 -11.34
C SER A 140 21.54 -23.64 -11.70
N LEU A 141 20.36 -23.91 -11.12
CA LEU A 141 19.12 -23.20 -11.41
C LEU A 141 18.89 -22.05 -10.42
N GLN A 142 18.37 -20.94 -10.94
CA GLN A 142 18.07 -19.77 -10.12
C GLN A 142 16.82 -19.99 -9.26
N PRO A 143 16.85 -19.62 -7.96
CA PRO A 143 15.68 -19.61 -7.11
C PRO A 143 14.60 -18.69 -7.65
N LYS A 144 13.34 -19.07 -7.45
CA LYS A 144 12.18 -18.27 -7.84
C LYS A 144 11.53 -17.66 -6.61
N ASP A 145 11.49 -16.34 -6.59
CA ASP A 145 10.81 -15.58 -5.53
C ASP A 145 9.36 -15.28 -5.94
N ILE A 146 8.43 -15.49 -5.02
CA ILE A 146 7.00 -15.30 -5.21
C ILE A 146 6.48 -14.51 -3.99
N PRO A 147 5.80 -13.36 -4.17
CA PRO A 147 5.16 -12.65 -3.07
C PRO A 147 4.17 -13.57 -2.33
N ILE A 148 4.22 -13.59 -1.01
CA ILE A 148 3.38 -14.50 -0.22
C ILE A 148 1.90 -14.16 -0.37
N GLU A 149 1.56 -12.89 -0.60
CA GLU A 149 0.22 -12.41 -0.89
C GLU A 149 -0.34 -13.05 -2.17
N SER A 150 0.52 -13.24 -3.19
CA SER A 150 0.12 -13.88 -4.44
C SER A 150 -0.19 -15.36 -4.25
N LEU A 151 0.61 -16.06 -3.43
CA LEU A 151 0.31 -17.44 -3.03
C LEU A 151 -0.99 -17.50 -2.23
N PHE A 152 -1.13 -16.64 -1.23
CA PHE A 152 -2.26 -16.64 -0.33
C PHE A 152 -3.58 -16.37 -1.06
N HIS A 153 -3.59 -15.40 -1.98
CA HIS A 153 -4.75 -15.15 -2.84
C HIS A 153 -5.12 -16.39 -3.66
N LYS A 154 -4.15 -17.15 -4.17
CA LYS A 154 -4.42 -18.43 -4.86
C LYS A 154 -5.01 -19.49 -3.93
N VAL A 155 -4.53 -19.58 -2.69
CA VAL A 155 -5.07 -20.50 -1.68
C VAL A 155 -6.53 -20.15 -1.36
N VAL A 156 -6.84 -18.86 -1.17
CA VAL A 156 -8.22 -18.38 -0.96
C VAL A 156 -9.11 -18.69 -2.16
N MET A 157 -8.64 -18.46 -3.39
CA MET A 157 -9.40 -18.83 -4.60
C MET A 157 -9.72 -20.33 -4.67
N VAL A 158 -8.79 -21.21 -4.29
CA VAL A 158 -9.04 -22.66 -4.27
C VAL A 158 -10.09 -23.01 -3.22
N ARG A 159 -10.01 -22.40 -2.03
CA ARG A 159 -11.01 -22.58 -0.97
C ARG A 159 -12.41 -22.27 -1.48
N ASP A 160 -12.58 -21.11 -2.10
CA ASP A 160 -13.88 -20.61 -2.53
C ASP A 160 -14.45 -21.50 -3.65
N ARG A 161 -13.61 -21.91 -4.61
CA ARG A 161 -13.99 -22.88 -5.65
C ARG A 161 -14.43 -24.23 -5.10
N LEU A 162 -13.75 -24.75 -4.08
CA LEU A 162 -14.14 -25.99 -3.41
C LEU A 162 -15.49 -25.84 -2.69
N ARG A 163 -15.76 -24.68 -2.07
CA ARG A 163 -17.05 -24.41 -1.41
C ARG A 163 -18.18 -24.37 -2.44
N THR A 164 -17.98 -23.68 -3.57
CA THR A 164 -18.96 -23.67 -4.66
C THR A 164 -19.17 -25.06 -5.25
N LEU A 165 -18.10 -25.87 -5.39
CA LEU A 165 -18.21 -27.24 -5.86
C LEU A 165 -19.07 -28.09 -4.93
N GLU A 166 -18.86 -27.99 -3.62
CA GLU A 166 -19.65 -28.69 -2.61
C GLU A 166 -21.14 -28.32 -2.69
N GLN A 167 -21.44 -27.01 -2.79
CA GLN A 167 -22.82 -26.53 -2.97
C GLN A 167 -23.47 -27.10 -4.24
N LYS A 168 -22.73 -27.13 -5.35
CA LYS A 168 -23.21 -27.72 -6.62
C LYS A 168 -23.50 -29.21 -6.50
N ILE A 169 -22.65 -29.96 -5.80
CA ILE A 169 -22.86 -31.40 -5.54
C ILE A 169 -24.15 -31.60 -4.72
N ASN A 170 -24.35 -30.80 -3.67
CA ASN A 170 -25.53 -30.87 -2.80
C ASN A 170 -26.82 -30.61 -3.58
N GLY A 171 -26.84 -29.57 -4.41
CA GLY A 171 -27.98 -29.15 -5.22
C GLY A 171 -28.17 -29.94 -6.51
N HIS A 172 -27.30 -30.90 -6.85
CA HIS A 172 -27.39 -31.59 -8.14
C HIS A 172 -28.63 -32.51 -8.20
N PRO A 173 -29.52 -32.35 -9.22
CA PRO A 173 -30.80 -33.05 -9.28
C PRO A 173 -30.69 -34.51 -9.74
N ARG A 174 -29.58 -34.89 -10.38
CA ARG A 174 -29.37 -36.23 -10.97
C ARG A 174 -28.43 -37.15 -10.19
N LEU A 175 -27.82 -36.66 -9.11
CA LEU A 175 -26.94 -37.50 -8.28
C LEU A 175 -27.76 -38.20 -7.20
N THR A 176 -27.50 -39.48 -7.01
CA THR A 176 -28.06 -40.24 -5.88
C THR A 176 -27.42 -39.81 -4.57
N ASP A 177 -28.09 -40.06 -3.44
CA ASP A 177 -27.57 -39.69 -2.12
C ASP A 177 -26.23 -40.38 -1.81
N ALA A 178 -26.03 -41.61 -2.29
CA ALA A 178 -24.77 -42.34 -2.13
C ALA A 178 -23.61 -41.67 -2.89
N GLU A 179 -23.83 -41.28 -4.15
CA GLU A 179 -22.81 -40.58 -4.95
C GLU A 179 -22.50 -39.19 -4.38
N LYS A 180 -23.50 -38.47 -3.88
CA LYS A 180 -23.29 -37.18 -3.21
C LYS A 180 -22.39 -37.34 -2.00
N VAL A 181 -22.64 -38.34 -1.16
CA VAL A 181 -21.81 -38.62 0.03
C VAL A 181 -20.38 -38.97 -0.36
N GLU A 182 -20.17 -39.81 -1.38
CA GLU A 182 -18.83 -40.14 -1.87
C GLU A 182 -18.05 -38.90 -2.35
N MET A 183 -18.70 -38.03 -3.14
CA MET A 183 -18.09 -36.79 -3.61
C MET A 183 -17.81 -35.81 -2.46
N GLN A 184 -18.73 -35.66 -1.52
CA GLN A 184 -18.52 -34.83 -0.32
C GLN A 184 -17.34 -35.32 0.52
N GLN A 185 -17.18 -36.64 0.68
CA GLN A 185 -16.00 -37.22 1.35
C GLN A 185 -14.71 -36.90 0.61
N TYR A 186 -14.72 -36.92 -0.73
CA TYR A 186 -13.56 -36.53 -1.53
C TYR A 186 -13.21 -35.03 -1.34
N VAL A 187 -14.22 -34.16 -1.36
CA VAL A 187 -14.04 -32.72 -1.05
C VAL A 187 -13.49 -32.53 0.36
N THR A 188 -14.01 -33.26 1.34
CA THR A 188 -13.54 -33.20 2.75
C THR A 188 -12.08 -33.64 2.88
N ARG A 189 -11.65 -34.70 2.19
CA ARG A 189 -10.24 -35.12 2.14
C ARG A 189 -9.35 -34.08 1.46
N THR A 190 -9.87 -33.42 0.42
CA THR A 190 -9.18 -32.31 -0.25
C THR A 190 -8.99 -31.12 0.69
N TYR A 191 -9.98 -30.79 1.52
CA TYR A 191 -9.82 -29.80 2.57
C TYR A 191 -8.76 -30.19 3.60
N GLY A 192 -8.68 -31.47 3.97
CA GLY A 192 -7.64 -32.00 4.86
C GLY A 192 -6.22 -31.76 4.35
N SER A 193 -5.95 -31.99 3.07
CA SER A 193 -4.60 -31.79 2.51
C SER A 193 -4.19 -30.32 2.43
N LEU A 194 -5.16 -29.40 2.35
CA LEU A 194 -4.93 -27.96 2.33
C LEU A 194 -4.72 -27.34 3.72
N THR A 195 -4.94 -28.10 4.81
CA THR A 195 -4.75 -27.61 6.19
C THR A 195 -3.33 -27.11 6.48
N THR A 196 -2.33 -27.56 5.71
CA THR A 196 -0.95 -27.05 5.78
C THR A 196 -0.88 -25.52 5.58
N PHE A 197 -1.79 -24.95 4.79
CA PHE A 197 -1.85 -23.50 4.55
C PHE A 197 -2.57 -22.71 5.65
N ASN A 198 -3.14 -23.35 6.66
CA ASN A 198 -3.87 -22.68 7.75
C ASN A 198 -3.01 -21.66 8.51
N VAL A 199 -1.69 -21.84 8.51
CA VAL A 199 -0.70 -20.92 9.07
C VAL A 199 -0.71 -19.52 8.43
N LEU A 200 -1.24 -19.39 7.21
CA LEU A 200 -1.34 -18.14 6.47
C LEU A 200 -2.58 -17.32 6.84
N PHE A 201 -3.62 -17.95 7.40
CA PHE A 201 -4.88 -17.28 7.73
C PHE A 201 -4.79 -16.57 9.08
N LYS A 202 -5.28 -15.33 9.14
CA LYS A 202 -5.39 -14.59 10.40
C LYS A 202 -6.49 -15.15 11.29
N GLU A 203 -7.66 -15.40 10.72
CA GLU A 203 -8.85 -15.85 11.44
C GLU A 203 -9.05 -17.36 11.31
N LYS A 204 -9.51 -18.00 12.39
CA LYS A 204 -9.77 -19.45 12.40
C LYS A 204 -10.99 -19.84 11.56
N SER A 205 -11.96 -18.94 11.40
CA SER A 205 -13.16 -19.16 10.58
C SER A 205 -12.85 -19.36 9.09
N ASP A 206 -11.73 -18.82 8.64
CA ASP A 206 -11.31 -18.88 7.24
C ASP A 206 -10.41 -20.06 6.90
N GLN A 207 -9.97 -20.79 7.93
CA GLN A 207 -9.09 -21.95 7.81
C GLN A 207 -9.80 -23.14 7.18
N PHE A 208 -9.01 -23.99 6.52
CA PHE A 208 -9.47 -25.28 6.04
C PHE A 208 -9.72 -26.22 7.21
N VAL A 209 -10.86 -26.90 7.18
CA VAL A 209 -11.24 -27.93 8.16
C VAL A 209 -11.39 -29.24 7.39
N GLY A 210 -10.49 -30.18 7.62
CA GLY A 210 -10.58 -31.54 7.08
C GLY A 210 -11.13 -32.55 8.08
N GLN A 211 -11.19 -33.81 7.67
CA GLN A 211 -11.36 -34.91 8.61
C GLN A 211 -10.15 -34.95 9.55
N LYS A 212 -10.42 -35.05 10.86
CA LYS A 212 -9.37 -35.38 11.84
C LYS A 212 -9.02 -36.85 11.62
N GLU A 213 -7.77 -37.13 11.33
CA GLU A 213 -7.22 -38.48 11.46
C GLU A 213 -7.08 -38.74 12.97
N ASP A 214 -7.87 -39.67 13.50
CA ASP A 214 -7.70 -40.24 14.85
C ASP A 214 -6.58 -41.30 14.83
#